data_AF-A0A9N7MHE0-F1
#
_entry.id   AF-A0A9N7MHE0-F1
#
_cell.length_a   1.000
_cell.length_b   1.000
_cell.length_c   1.000
_cell.angle_alpha   90.00
_cell.angle_beta   90.00
_cell.angle_gamma   90.00
#
_symmetry.space_group_name_H-M   'P 1'
#
loop_
_entity.id
_entity.type
_entity.pdbx_description
1 polymer ?
#
loop_
_entity_poly.entity_id
_entity_poly.type
_entity_poly.pdbx_seq_one_letter_code
_entity_poly.pdbx_strand_id
1 'polypeptide(L)'
;MPFPTVEQPDFKEFIPDLQPRYKIPNRRKIAKDVWNLFCQEKAKIKSIIGDFRVSITTDTWTSIQNINYMVVTAHFIDLDFHLHKRVLNFCKITSHKGEDIGMCLEEKLVEWGINKVFTVTVDNASSNDVAVVFEEATAEA
;
A
#
# COMPACT_ATOMS: atom_id res chain seq x y z
N MET A 1 17.88 2.14 -1.52
CA MET A 1 19.07 1.36 -1.11
C MET A 1 18.66 0.32 -0.07
N PRO A 2 19.24 -0.88 -0.09
CA PRO A 2 19.03 -1.89 0.94
C PRO A 2 19.45 -1.41 2.33
N PHE A 3 18.79 -1.87 3.39
CA PHE A 3 19.21 -1.53 4.77
C PHE A 3 20.67 -1.86 5.11
N PRO A 4 21.29 -2.95 4.58
CA PRO A 4 22.71 -3.22 4.80
C PRO A 4 23.68 -2.16 4.27
N THR A 5 23.24 -1.22 3.41
CA THR A 5 24.13 -0.20 2.85
C THR A 5 24.83 0.62 3.93
N VAL A 6 24.18 0.90 5.07
CA VAL A 6 24.81 1.65 6.16
C VAL A 6 25.93 0.90 6.89
N GLU A 7 26.05 -0.39 6.62
CA GLU A 7 27.09 -1.25 7.18
C GLU A 7 28.28 -1.42 6.23
N GLN A 8 28.16 -0.99 4.97
CA GLN A 8 29.21 -1.09 3.96
C GLN A 8 30.42 -0.21 4.30
N PRO A 9 31.66 -0.65 4.00
CA PRO A 9 32.88 0.10 4.31
C PRO A 9 32.85 1.53 3.74
N ASP A 10 32.56 1.68 2.45
CA ASP A 10 32.55 2.97 1.76
C ASP A 10 31.57 3.97 2.40
N PHE A 11 30.40 3.48 2.84
CA PHE A 11 29.42 4.32 3.53
C PHE A 11 29.94 4.78 4.90
N LYS A 12 30.64 3.90 5.63
CA LYS A 12 31.21 4.24 6.94
C LYS A 12 32.39 5.20 6.84
N GLU A 13 33.15 5.14 5.76
CA GLU A 13 34.25 6.05 5.48
C GLU A 13 33.73 7.43 5.04
N PHE A 14 32.67 7.47 4.23
CA PHE A 14 32.10 8.70 3.68
C PHE A 14 31.34 9.56 4.69
N ILE A 15 30.58 8.95 5.61
CA ILE A 15 29.67 9.68 6.51
C ILE A 15 30.39 10.65 7.47
N PRO A 16 31.55 10.30 8.07
CA PRO A 16 32.33 11.24 8.87
C PRO A 16 32.67 12.55 8.15
N ASP A 17 32.93 12.53 6.85
CA ASP A 17 33.25 13.74 6.07
C ASP A 17 32.03 14.67 5.91
N LEU A 18 30.81 14.10 5.91
CA LEU A 18 29.57 14.87 5.84
C LEU A 18 29.14 15.42 7.20
N GLN A 19 29.16 14.58 8.23
CA GLN A 19 28.75 14.94 9.59
C GLN A 19 29.51 14.09 10.62
N PRO A 20 30.65 14.57 11.14
CA PRO A 20 31.50 13.82 12.07
C PRO A 20 30.80 13.35 13.34
N ARG A 21 29.75 14.05 13.79
CA ARG A 21 29.00 13.71 15.00
C ARG A 21 27.89 12.69 14.79
N TYR A 22 27.59 12.34 13.54
CA TYR A 22 26.52 11.40 13.23
C TYR A 22 26.95 9.96 13.53
N LYS A 23 26.21 9.29 14.42
CA LYS A 23 26.43 7.89 14.73
C LYS A 23 25.62 7.04 13.76
N ILE A 24 26.32 6.34 12.86
CA ILE A 24 25.69 5.48 11.86
C ILE A 24 24.92 4.35 12.57
N PRO A 25 23.58 4.28 12.41
CA PRO A 25 22.79 3.19 12.96
C PRO A 25 23.07 1.89 12.19
N ASN A 26 22.90 0.74 12.84
CA ASN A 26 22.98 -0.55 12.15
C ASN A 26 21.71 -0.82 11.32
N ARG A 27 21.77 -1.80 10.41
CA ARG A 27 20.67 -2.12 9.50
C ARG A 27 19.36 -2.48 10.22
N ARG A 28 19.45 -3.12 11.39
CA ARG A 28 18.29 -3.53 12.19
C ARG A 28 17.57 -2.32 12.78
N LYS A 29 18.34 -1.33 13.25
CA LYS A 29 17.80 -0.08 13.77
C LYS A 29 17.08 0.69 12.66
N ILE A 30 17.68 0.83 11.48
CA ILE A 30 17.02 1.49 10.34
C ILE A 30 15.72 0.77 9.95
N ALA A 31 15.76 -0.56 9.81
CA ALA A 31 14.57 -1.34 9.47
C ALA A 31 13.44 -1.14 10.49
N LYS A 32 13.78 -1.15 11.79
CA LYS A 32 12.82 -0.89 12.87
C LYS A 32 12.26 0.53 12.81
N ASP A 33 13.11 1.53 12.59
CA ASP A 33 12.69 2.94 12.55
C ASP A 33 11.78 3.21 11.33
N VAL A 34 12.09 2.63 10.16
CA VAL A 34 11.22 2.67 8.97
C VAL A 34 9.89 1.98 9.23
N TRP A 35 9.88 0.81 9.88
CA TRP A 35 8.66 0.11 10.23
C TRP A 35 7.78 0.91 11.20
N ASN A 36 8.39 1.51 12.22
CA ASN A 36 7.68 2.36 13.18
C ASN A 36 7.07 3.58 12.48
N LEU A 37 7.82 4.23 11.58
CA LEU A 37 7.31 5.34 10.78
C LEU A 37 6.12 4.90 9.94
N PHE A 38 6.22 3.75 9.26
CA PHE A 38 5.10 3.17 8.51
C PHE A 38 3.86 2.96 9.39
N CYS A 39 4.01 2.34 10.57
CA CYS A 39 2.89 2.11 11.49
C CYS A 39 2.24 3.43 11.94
N GLN A 40 3.04 4.46 12.24
CA GLN A 40 2.55 5.78 12.64
C GLN A 40 1.77 6.46 11.51
N GLU A 41 2.32 6.49 10.29
CA GLU A 41 1.66 7.12 9.15
C GLU A 41 0.40 6.34 8.74
N LYS A 42 0.43 4.99 8.80
CA LYS A 42 -0.75 4.15 8.57
C LYS A 42 -1.86 4.49 9.55
N ALA A 43 -1.55 4.65 10.84
CA ALA A 43 -2.53 5.02 11.85
C ALA A 43 -3.16 6.40 11.58
N LYS A 44 -2.35 7.39 11.17
CA LYS A 44 -2.84 8.74 10.80
C LYS A 44 -3.77 8.72 9.58
N ILE A 45 -3.45 7.94 8.55
CA ILE A 45 -4.32 7.82 7.37
C ILE A 45 -5.61 7.10 7.77
N LYS A 46 -5.50 6.00 8.53
CA LYS A 46 -6.65 5.22 8.98
C LYS A 46 -7.62 6.05 9.84
N SER A 47 -7.12 7.00 10.63
CA SER A 47 -7.97 7.86 11.45
C SER A 47 -8.81 8.88 10.68
N ILE A 48 -8.49 9.15 9.41
CA ILE A 48 -9.20 10.16 8.60
C ILE A 48 -9.93 9.56 7.39
N ILE A 49 -9.45 8.44 6.84
CA ILE A 49 -9.91 7.94 5.54
C ILE A 49 -11.40 7.52 5.55
N GLY A 50 -11.92 7.02 6.67
CA GLY A 50 -13.32 6.59 6.81
C GLY A 50 -14.35 7.74 6.84
N ASP A 51 -13.88 8.97 7.06
CA ASP A 51 -14.75 10.15 7.05
C ASP A 51 -15.17 10.53 5.63
N PHE A 52 -14.31 10.21 4.65
CA PHE A 52 -14.50 10.57 3.25
C PHE A 52 -15.14 9.44 2.43
N ARG A 53 -15.70 9.82 1.28
CA ARG A 53 -16.05 8.87 0.23
C ARG A 53 -14.81 8.57 -0.60
N VAL A 54 -14.52 7.30 -0.85
CA VAL A 54 -13.23 6.86 -1.39
C VAL A 54 -13.40 6.16 -2.73
N SER A 55 -12.65 6.57 -3.74
CA SER A 55 -12.47 5.82 -4.99
C SER A 55 -11.23 4.93 -4.89
N ILE A 56 -11.39 3.67 -5.25
CA ILE A 56 -10.32 2.67 -5.21
C ILE A 56 -9.81 2.42 -6.62
N THR A 57 -8.50 2.31 -6.77
CA THR A 57 -7.89 1.71 -7.95
C THR A 57 -7.09 0.49 -7.56
N THR A 58 -7.22 -0.60 -8.31
CA THR A 58 -6.39 -1.79 -8.15
C THR A 58 -5.53 -1.99 -9.39
N ASP A 59 -4.27 -2.36 -9.16
CA ASP A 59 -3.34 -2.73 -10.23
C ASP A 59 -2.78 -4.11 -9.91
N THR A 60 -2.83 -5.02 -10.87
CA THR A 60 -2.30 -6.38 -10.72
C THR A 60 -1.25 -6.68 -11.75
N TRP A 61 -0.17 -7.34 -11.34
CA TRP A 61 0.86 -7.76 -12.28
C TRP A 61 1.60 -9.00 -11.82
N THR A 62 2.21 -9.70 -12.79
CA THR A 62 3.10 -10.81 -12.54
C THR A 62 4.54 -10.33 -12.68
N SER A 63 5.34 -10.48 -11.62
CA SER A 63 6.77 -10.20 -11.66
C SER A 63 7.53 -11.22 -12.50
N ILE A 64 8.78 -10.90 -12.86
CA ILE A 64 9.69 -11.80 -13.59
C ILE A 64 9.98 -13.12 -12.85
N GLN A 65 9.68 -13.19 -11.56
CA GLN A 65 9.82 -14.40 -10.73
C GLN A 65 8.53 -15.24 -10.69
N ASN A 66 7.55 -14.92 -11.56
CA ASN A 66 6.21 -15.51 -11.55
C ASN A 66 5.47 -15.33 -10.22
N ILE A 67 5.70 -14.20 -9.54
CA ILE A 67 4.97 -13.80 -8.34
C ILE A 67 3.95 -12.75 -8.72
N ASN A 68 2.69 -13.00 -8.38
CA ASN A 68 1.58 -12.07 -8.62
C ASN A 68 1.46 -11.06 -7.49
N TYR A 69 1.32 -9.80 -7.86
CA TYR A 69 1.17 -8.69 -6.94
C TYR A 69 -0.11 -7.94 -7.24
N MET A 70 -0.67 -7.35 -6.19
CA MET A 70 -1.78 -6.41 -6.26
C MET A 70 -1.44 -5.17 -5.44
N VAL A 71 -1.77 -4.01 -5.98
CA VAL A 71 -1.72 -2.74 -5.28
C VAL A 71 -3.11 -2.16 -5.17
N VAL A 72 -3.51 -1.81 -3.95
CA VAL A 72 -4.76 -1.09 -3.68
C VAL A 72 -4.42 0.36 -3.37
N THR A 73 -4.97 1.28 -4.14
CA THR A 73 -4.78 2.72 -3.94
C THR A 73 -6.12 3.41 -3.72
N ALA A 74 -6.21 4.19 -2.65
CA ALA A 74 -7.37 5.02 -2.34
C ALA A 74 -7.17 6.45 -2.82
N HIS A 75 -8.26 7.02 -3.33
CA HIS A 75 -8.38 8.40 -3.79
C HIS A 75 -9.58 9.04 -3.09
N PHE A 76 -9.37 10.19 -2.44
CA PHE A 76 -10.44 10.93 -1.78
C PHE A 76 -10.13 12.43 -1.79
N ILE A 77 -11.17 13.25 -1.65
CA ILE A 77 -11.07 14.71 -1.57
C ILE A 77 -11.40 15.11 -0.13
N ASP A 78 -10.54 15.92 0.50
CA ASP A 78 -10.76 16.42 1.86
C ASP A 78 -11.72 17.63 1.90
N LEU A 79 -11.96 18.18 3.10
CA LEU A 79 -12.83 19.34 3.29
C LEU A 79 -12.27 20.63 2.67
N ASP A 80 -10.97 20.67 2.42
CA ASP A 80 -10.25 21.79 1.82
C ASP A 80 -10.10 21.61 0.29
N PHE A 81 -10.83 20.64 -0.31
CA PHE A 81 -10.80 20.30 -1.73
C PHE A 81 -9.43 19.80 -2.25
N HIS A 82 -8.59 19.26 -1.37
CA HIS A 82 -7.35 18.61 -1.78
C HIS A 82 -7.58 17.15 -2.17
N LEU A 83 -7.06 16.77 -3.33
CA LEU A 83 -7.03 15.39 -3.76
C LEU A 83 -5.92 14.62 -3.02
N HIS A 84 -6.31 13.58 -2.28
CA HIS A 84 -5.41 12.64 -1.66
C HIS A 84 -5.34 11.35 -2.46
N LYS A 85 -4.11 10.90 -2.73
CA LYS A 85 -3.80 9.56 -3.26
C LYS A 85 -2.95 8.81 -2.25
N ARG A 86 -3.42 7.63 -1.80
CA ARG A 86 -2.74 6.82 -0.77
C ARG A 86 -2.69 5.36 -1.19
N VAL A 87 -1.49 4.80 -1.31
CA VAL A 87 -1.31 3.36 -1.45
C VAL A 87 -1.64 2.72 -0.11
N LEU A 88 -2.69 1.91 -0.09
CA LEU A 88 -3.19 1.24 1.09
C LEU A 88 -2.46 -0.08 1.32
N ASN A 89 -2.32 -0.86 0.25
CA ASN A 89 -1.73 -2.19 0.32
C ASN A 89 -0.87 -2.45 -0.93
N PHE A 90 0.22 -3.17 -0.70
CA PHE A 90 1.03 -3.82 -1.71
C PHE A 90 1.16 -5.27 -1.25
N CYS A 91 0.39 -6.17 -1.84
CA CYS A 91 0.31 -7.56 -1.40
C CYS A 91 0.64 -8.53 -2.53
N LYS A 92 1.20 -9.68 -2.13
CA LYS A 92 1.30 -10.84 -2.99
C LYS A 92 -0.07 -11.52 -3.02
N ILE A 93 -0.58 -11.83 -4.21
CA ILE A 93 -1.79 -12.61 -4.40
C ILE A 93 -1.41 -14.00 -4.92
N THR A 94 -2.21 -15.01 -4.58
CA THR A 94 -1.96 -16.41 -4.96
C THR A 94 -2.56 -16.77 -6.32
N SER A 95 -3.46 -15.94 -6.84
CA SER A 95 -4.29 -16.24 -8.00
C SER A 95 -4.70 -14.94 -8.70
N HIS A 96 -4.90 -15.02 -10.02
CA HIS A 96 -5.43 -13.94 -10.86
C HIS A 96 -6.91 -14.16 -11.18
N LYS A 97 -7.63 -14.97 -10.40
CA LYS A 97 -9.08 -15.11 -10.56
C LYS A 97 -9.77 -13.90 -9.94
N GLY A 98 -10.81 -13.39 -10.59
CA GLY A 98 -11.53 -12.21 -10.11
C GLY A 98 -12.09 -12.37 -8.70
N GLU A 99 -12.60 -13.55 -8.35
CA GLU A 99 -13.07 -13.85 -6.98
C GLU A 99 -11.97 -13.68 -5.92
N ASP A 100 -10.77 -14.21 -6.19
CA ASP A 100 -9.63 -14.09 -5.26
C ASP A 100 -9.17 -12.62 -5.13
N ILE A 101 -9.24 -11.85 -6.22
CA ILE A 101 -8.93 -10.42 -6.23
C ILE A 101 -9.98 -9.63 -5.43
N GLY A 102 -11.26 -9.91 -5.63
CA GLY A 102 -12.38 -9.29 -4.89
C GLY A 102 -12.29 -9.59 -3.40
N MET A 103 -12.14 -10.86 -3.02
CA MET A 103 -11.93 -11.22 -1.61
C MET A 103 -10.72 -10.50 -0.99
N CYS A 104 -9.60 -10.41 -1.73
CA CYS A 104 -8.43 -9.70 -1.25
C CYS A 104 -8.72 -8.19 -1.06
N LEU A 105 -9.45 -7.59 -2.00
CA LEU A 105 -9.84 -6.18 -1.93
C LEU A 105 -10.75 -5.91 -0.74
N GLU A 106 -11.82 -6.68 -0.60
CA GLU A 106 -12.79 -6.59 0.50
C GLU A 106 -12.07 -6.67 1.86
N GLU A 107 -11.19 -7.67 2.05
CA GLU A 107 -10.37 -7.78 3.26
C GLU A 107 -9.58 -6.50 3.55
N LYS A 108 -9.03 -5.84 2.52
CA LYS A 108 -8.25 -4.60 2.72
C LYS A 108 -9.14 -3.43 3.04
N LEU A 109 -10.31 -3.32 2.41
CA LEU A 109 -11.28 -2.27 2.74
C LEU A 109 -11.74 -2.39 4.19
N VAL A 110 -12.03 -3.61 4.66
CA VAL A 110 -12.36 -3.89 6.07
C VAL A 110 -11.18 -3.56 6.98
N GLU A 111 -9.95 -3.97 6.64
CA GLU A 111 -8.75 -3.65 7.42
C GLU A 111 -8.55 -2.13 7.58
N TRP A 112 -8.88 -1.35 6.55
CA TRP A 112 -8.78 0.11 6.56
C TRP A 112 -10.00 0.82 7.15
N GLY A 113 -11.10 0.11 7.44
CA GLY A 113 -12.34 0.69 7.94
C GLY A 113 -13.07 1.54 6.90
N ILE A 114 -12.91 1.21 5.62
CA ILE A 114 -13.53 1.93 4.50
C ILE A 114 -14.85 1.23 4.16
N ASN A 115 -15.96 1.94 4.37
CA ASN A 115 -17.31 1.47 4.00
C ASN A 115 -18.03 2.41 3.02
N LYS A 116 -17.46 3.58 2.71
CA LYS A 116 -18.01 4.58 1.78
C LYS A 116 -17.27 4.55 0.44
N VAL A 117 -17.28 3.40 -0.23
CA VAL A 117 -16.67 3.29 -1.57
C VAL A 117 -17.53 4.07 -2.58
N PHE A 118 -16.88 4.89 -3.42
CA PHE A 118 -17.54 5.57 -4.53
C PHE A 118 -17.44 4.77 -5.81
N THR A 119 -16.22 4.37 -6.17
CA THR A 119 -15.93 3.59 -7.37
C THR A 119 -14.76 2.66 -7.09
N VAL A 120 -14.74 1.53 -7.78
CA VAL A 120 -13.56 0.66 -7.91
C VAL A 120 -13.15 0.69 -9.38
N THR A 121 -11.89 1.00 -9.64
CA THR A 121 -11.30 0.95 -10.98
C THR A 121 -10.22 -0.12 -10.98
N VAL A 122 -10.34 -1.05 -11.90
CA VAL A 122 -9.47 -2.20 -12.05
C VAL A 122 -8.68 -2.06 -13.35
N ASP A 123 -7.50 -2.69 -13.46
CA ASP A 123 -6.76 -2.71 -14.72
C ASP A 123 -7.52 -3.53 -15.80
N ASN A 124 -7.19 -3.35 -17.07
CA ASN A 124 -7.96 -3.92 -18.19
C ASN A 124 -7.59 -5.40 -18.44
N ALA A 125 -7.72 -6.23 -17.40
CA ALA A 125 -7.55 -7.67 -17.44
C ALA A 125 -8.93 -8.35 -17.30
N SER A 126 -9.21 -9.37 -18.12
CA SER A 126 -10.53 -10.05 -18.16
C SER A 126 -10.94 -10.66 -16.81
N SER A 127 -9.98 -11.01 -15.96
CA SER A 127 -10.26 -11.50 -14.62
C SER A 127 -10.96 -10.47 -13.73
N ASN A 128 -10.76 -9.18 -13.99
CA ASN A 128 -11.29 -8.12 -13.16
C ASN A 128 -12.79 -7.89 -13.40
N ASP A 129 -13.35 -8.33 -14.53
CA ASP A 129 -14.81 -8.30 -14.76
C ASP A 129 -15.54 -9.10 -13.67
N VAL A 130 -14.99 -10.26 -13.29
CA VAL A 130 -15.54 -11.10 -12.21
C VAL A 130 -15.31 -10.47 -10.83
N ALA A 131 -14.19 -9.78 -10.63
CA ALA A 131 -13.93 -9.08 -9.37
C ALA A 131 -14.94 -7.94 -9.14
N VAL A 132 -15.27 -7.18 -10.18
CA VAL A 132 -16.27 -6.09 -10.09
C VAL A 132 -17.65 -6.66 -9.76
N VAL A 133 -18.07 -7.74 -10.43
CA VAL A 133 -19.36 -8.40 -10.15
C VAL A 133 -19.42 -8.92 -8.70
N PHE A 134 -18.30 -9.45 -8.18
CA PHE A 134 -18.22 -9.89 -6.79
C PHE A 134 -18.45 -8.73 -5.81
N GLU A 135 -17.79 -7.60 -6.02
CA GLU A 135 -17.95 -6.40 -5.17
C GLU A 135 -19.35 -5.78 -5.25
N GLU A 136 -20.02 -5.84 -6.42
CA GLU A 136 -21.42 -5.41 -6.55
C GLU A 136 -22.35 -6.29 -5.73
N ALA A 137 -22.16 -7.62 -5.77
CA ALA A 137 -22.98 -8.55 -5.03
C ALA A 137 -22.83 -8.41 -3.49
N THR A 138 -21.64 -8.07 -3.00
CA THR A 138 -21.41 -7.82 -1.57
C THR A 138 -21.93 -6.47 -1.11
N ALA A 139 -21.97 -5.45 -1.99
CA ALA A 139 -22.53 -4.14 -1.67
C ALA A 139 -24.07 -4.15 -1.51
N GLU A 140 -24.77 -5.13 -2.10
CA GLU A 140 -26.23 -5.29 -2.02
C GLU A 140 -26.72 -6.15 -0.84
N ALA A 141 -25.82 -6.80 -0.09
CA ALA A 141 -26.11 -7.70 1.03
C ALA A 141 -26.10 -7.00 2.39
#